data_AF-A0A954MPZ2-F1
#
_entry.id   AF-A0A954MPZ2-F1
#
_cell.length_a   1.000
_cell.length_b   1.000
_cell.length_c   1.000
_cell.angle_alpha   90.00
_cell.angle_beta   90.00
_cell.angle_gamma   90.00
#
_symmetry.space_group_name_H-M   'P 1'
#
loop_
_entity.id
_entity.type
_entity.pdbx_description
1 polymer ?
#
loop_
_entity_poly.entity_id
_entity_poly.type
_entity_poly.pdbx_seq_one_letter_code
_entity_poly.pdbx_strand_id
1 'polypeptide(L)'
;MLLAAALTTVGCSTAQTTNTARTSTEQLLVSNAIDQSLNKIDFKAFNGYNVHLSDKYVECVDKNYVIASTRHRILAAGGRLTDKPEDADVVLELRAGGVGTASSSSFVGIPEITLPGMVTLPEVRLLERKQQHGIAKLGLVAYDPRSSEILGQGGTSLAKSDDSNWFVMGMGPVQNGSIRSEVASSTTGYAATVRNRLPVQVAFQPPPHSIPKVEGLAAEPPAPEPAADSSDVSPVWYRQK
;
A
#
# COMPACT_ATOMS: atom_id res chain seq x y z
N MET A 1 -29.35 -46.65 35.91
CA MET A 1 -28.02 -46.61 35.29
C MET A 1 -28.16 -46.18 33.84
N LEU A 2 -28.30 -44.87 33.60
CA LEU A 2 -28.32 -44.24 32.28
C LEU A 2 -27.15 -43.25 32.27
N LEU A 3 -25.94 -43.82 32.33
CA LEU A 3 -24.68 -43.10 32.54
C LEU A 3 -23.66 -43.62 31.55
N ALA A 4 -23.79 -43.24 30.27
CA ALA A 4 -22.73 -43.30 29.26
C ALA A 4 -23.32 -42.99 27.88
N ALA A 5 -23.26 -41.73 27.45
CA ALA A 5 -23.03 -41.33 26.05
C ALA A 5 -23.28 -39.83 25.89
N ALA A 6 -22.35 -39.14 25.23
CA ALA A 6 -22.40 -37.75 24.78
C ALA A 6 -22.26 -36.71 25.92
N LEU A 7 -21.22 -35.88 26.01
CA LEU A 7 -20.68 -35.05 24.93
C LEU A 7 -19.24 -34.62 25.29
N THR A 8 -18.23 -35.39 24.91
CA THR A 8 -16.85 -34.91 24.88
C THR A 8 -16.65 -34.07 23.61
N THR A 9 -17.02 -32.80 23.68
CA THR A 9 -16.58 -31.78 22.72
C THR A 9 -16.13 -30.54 23.49
N VAL A 10 -15.05 -30.70 24.28
CA VAL A 10 -14.30 -29.55 24.79
C VAL A 10 -13.37 -29.10 23.66
N GLY A 11 -13.93 -28.35 22.71
CA GLY A 11 -13.18 -27.73 21.63
C GLY A 11 -12.61 -26.39 22.10
N CYS A 12 -11.38 -26.38 22.59
CA CYS A 12 -10.62 -25.13 22.77
C CYS A 12 -9.90 -24.85 21.44
N SER A 13 -10.47 -23.96 20.62
CA SER A 13 -9.84 -23.48 19.39
C SER A 13 -9.22 -22.10 19.65
N THR A 14 -7.90 -22.05 19.80
CA THR A 14 -7.13 -20.82 19.76
C THR A 14 -6.43 -20.72 18.41
N ALA A 15 -6.88 -19.79 17.57
CA ALA A 15 -6.23 -19.49 16.31
C ALA A 15 -6.07 -17.98 16.15
N GLN A 16 -4.96 -17.45 16.67
CA GLN A 16 -4.21 -16.33 16.08
C GLN A 16 -2.84 -16.24 16.79
N THR A 17 -1.82 -16.90 16.25
CA THR A 17 -0.42 -16.54 16.56
C THR A 17 0.17 -15.89 15.31
N THR A 18 0.22 -14.56 15.30
CA THR A 18 0.94 -13.81 14.28
C THR A 18 2.42 -13.77 14.67
N ASN A 19 3.31 -14.15 13.75
CA ASN A 19 4.76 -14.02 13.94
C ASN A 19 5.28 -12.66 13.43
N THR A 20 4.38 -11.80 12.96
CA THR A 20 4.66 -10.45 12.41
C THR A 20 3.86 -9.39 13.14
N ALA A 21 4.31 -8.12 13.06
CA ALA A 21 3.68 -6.98 13.74
C ALA A 21 2.21 -6.76 13.35
N ARG A 22 1.83 -7.10 12.11
CA ARG A 22 0.45 -7.11 11.61
C ARG A 22 0.08 -8.51 11.13
N THR A 23 -1.19 -8.87 11.22
CA THR A 23 -1.67 -10.18 10.74
C THR A 23 -1.66 -10.24 9.21
N SER A 24 -1.55 -11.44 8.62
CA SER A 24 -1.68 -11.61 7.17
C SER A 24 -3.06 -11.17 6.67
N THR A 25 -4.13 -11.45 7.42
CA THR A 25 -5.49 -11.01 7.10
C THR A 25 -5.59 -9.50 7.04
N GLU A 26 -5.00 -8.78 8.00
CA GLU A 26 -4.99 -7.32 8.01
C GLU A 26 -4.28 -6.75 6.77
N GLN A 27 -3.09 -7.28 6.44
CA GLN A 27 -2.33 -6.84 5.28
C GLN A 27 -3.07 -7.13 3.95
N LEU A 28 -3.74 -8.29 3.85
CA LEU A 28 -4.55 -8.65 2.68
C LEU A 28 -5.81 -7.79 2.57
N LEU A 29 -6.49 -7.51 3.69
CA LEU A 29 -7.64 -6.60 3.72
C LEU A 29 -7.27 -5.23 3.18
N VAL A 30 -6.17 -4.64 3.65
CA VAL A 30 -5.75 -3.30 3.21
C VAL A 30 -5.34 -3.30 1.75
N SER A 31 -4.48 -4.24 1.33
CA SER A 31 -4.02 -4.32 -0.07
C SER A 31 -5.18 -4.55 -1.04
N ASN A 32 -6.09 -5.48 -0.74
CA ASN A 32 -7.27 -5.72 -1.55
C ASN A 32 -8.16 -4.45 -1.64
N ALA A 33 -8.41 -3.77 -0.52
CA ALA A 33 -9.18 -2.53 -0.55
C ALA A 33 -8.50 -1.44 -1.40
N ILE A 34 -7.17 -1.29 -1.31
CA ILE A 34 -6.40 -0.37 -2.15
C ILE A 34 -6.58 -0.72 -3.62
N ASP A 35 -6.41 -1.98 -3.99
CA ASP A 35 -6.50 -2.42 -5.38
C ASP A 35 -7.90 -2.25 -5.96
N GLN A 36 -8.94 -2.59 -5.18
CA GLN A 36 -10.32 -2.31 -5.57
C GLN A 36 -10.59 -0.81 -5.73
N SER A 37 -9.99 0.03 -4.88
CA SER A 37 -10.15 1.49 -4.96
C SER A 37 -9.48 2.04 -6.21
N LEU A 38 -8.27 1.58 -6.53
CA LEU A 38 -7.54 1.97 -7.73
C LEU A 38 -8.20 1.46 -9.02
N ASN A 39 -8.82 0.28 -9.00
CA ASN A 39 -9.53 -0.27 -10.17
C ASN A 39 -10.76 0.54 -10.59
N LYS A 40 -11.26 1.43 -9.73
CA LYS A 40 -12.36 2.36 -10.05
C LYS A 40 -11.89 3.61 -10.80
N ILE A 41 -10.58 3.79 -10.96
CA ILE A 41 -9.97 4.96 -11.58
C ILE A 41 -9.59 4.61 -13.01
N ASP A 42 -9.95 5.48 -13.96
CA ASP A 42 -9.52 5.33 -15.34
C ASP A 42 -8.13 5.94 -15.57
N PHE A 43 -7.13 5.09 -15.78
CA PHE A 43 -5.76 5.50 -16.09
C PHE A 43 -5.49 5.63 -17.59
N LYS A 44 -6.44 5.29 -18.47
CA LYS A 44 -6.25 5.35 -19.94
C LYS A 44 -5.91 6.75 -20.44
N ALA A 45 -6.34 7.78 -19.73
CA ALA A 45 -6.03 9.17 -20.03
C ALA A 45 -4.52 9.48 -20.04
N PHE A 46 -3.70 8.64 -19.39
CA PHE A 46 -2.25 8.81 -19.31
C PHE A 46 -1.48 8.08 -20.40
N ASN A 47 -2.15 7.42 -21.35
CA ASN A 47 -1.49 6.69 -22.42
C ASN A 47 -0.60 7.61 -23.26
N GLY A 48 0.68 7.25 -23.40
CA GLY A 48 1.63 8.01 -24.23
C GLY A 48 2.18 9.28 -23.59
N TYR A 49 1.75 9.66 -22.39
CA TYR A 49 2.24 10.82 -21.64
C TYR A 49 3.31 10.45 -20.62
N ASN A 50 4.22 11.38 -20.37
CA ASN A 50 5.16 11.33 -19.25
C ASN A 50 4.44 11.80 -17.98
N VAL A 51 4.24 10.90 -17.02
CA VAL A 51 3.52 11.14 -15.77
C VAL A 51 4.49 11.14 -14.60
N HIS A 52 4.51 12.25 -13.87
CA HIS A 52 5.13 12.30 -12.56
C HIS A 52 4.08 12.01 -11.49
N LEU A 53 4.32 10.98 -10.67
CA LEU A 53 3.44 10.65 -9.54
C LEU A 53 3.96 11.32 -8.27
N SER A 54 3.21 12.31 -7.77
CA SER A 54 3.47 12.96 -6.50
C SER A 54 2.80 12.19 -5.35
N ASP A 55 3.61 11.80 -4.36
CA ASP A 55 3.19 11.06 -3.17
C ASP A 55 3.08 11.95 -1.91
N LYS A 56 3.19 13.27 -2.09
CA LYS A 56 3.24 14.28 -1.03
C LYS A 56 2.07 14.19 -0.05
N TYR A 57 0.89 13.82 -0.52
CA TYR A 57 -0.36 13.75 0.26
C TYR A 57 -0.78 12.32 0.59
N VAL A 58 0.12 11.34 0.43
CA VAL A 58 -0.13 9.96 0.81
C VAL A 58 0.47 9.71 2.19
N GLU A 59 -0.40 9.72 3.20
CA GLU A 59 -0.03 9.39 4.58
C GLU A 59 -0.87 8.20 5.05
N CYS A 60 -0.22 7.03 5.14
CA CYS A 60 -0.79 5.81 5.69
C CYS A 60 0.32 4.78 5.96
N VAL A 61 -0.01 3.74 6.72
CA VAL A 61 0.93 2.63 7.04
C VAL A 61 1.42 1.94 5.76
N ASP A 62 0.53 1.75 4.78
CA ASP A 62 0.81 1.05 3.53
C ASP A 62 1.10 1.99 2.35
N LYS A 63 1.70 3.16 2.62
CA LYS A 63 2.04 4.20 1.63
C LYS A 63 2.76 3.61 0.40
N ASN A 64 3.78 2.80 0.63
CA ASN A 64 4.59 2.22 -0.45
C ASN A 64 3.76 1.32 -1.37
N TYR A 65 2.80 0.56 -0.82
CA TYR A 65 1.91 -0.28 -1.62
C TYR A 65 0.98 0.59 -2.47
N VAL A 66 0.37 1.62 -1.88
CA VAL A 66 -0.48 2.58 -2.61
C VAL A 66 0.27 3.21 -3.79
N ILE A 67 1.49 3.68 -3.58
CA ILE A 67 2.33 4.30 -4.63
C ILE A 67 2.69 3.28 -5.70
N ALA A 68 3.22 2.11 -5.32
CA ALA A 68 3.64 1.08 -6.26
C ALA A 68 2.46 0.58 -7.11
N SER A 69 1.30 0.35 -6.49
CA SER A 69 0.08 -0.10 -7.17
C SER A 69 -0.50 0.96 -8.10
N THR A 70 -0.33 2.25 -7.79
CA THR A 70 -0.70 3.34 -8.69
C THR A 70 0.27 3.43 -9.88
N ARG A 71 1.58 3.37 -9.63
CA ARG A 71 2.62 3.32 -10.67
C ARG A 71 2.40 2.17 -11.64
N HIS A 72 2.09 0.98 -11.13
CA HIS A 72 1.77 -0.18 -11.96
C HIS A 72 0.59 0.08 -12.90
N ARG A 73 -0.49 0.71 -12.43
CA ARG A 73 -1.66 1.01 -13.26
C ARG A 73 -1.40 2.08 -14.31
N ILE A 74 -0.58 3.08 -14.00
CA ILE A 74 -0.13 4.08 -14.98
C ILE A 74 0.67 3.40 -16.11
N LEU A 75 1.64 2.55 -15.75
CA LEU A 75 2.46 1.80 -16.72
C LEU A 75 1.61 0.84 -17.54
N ALA A 76 0.68 0.11 -16.91
CA ALA A 76 -0.23 -0.81 -17.58
C ALA A 76 -1.18 -0.10 -18.55
N ALA A 77 -1.53 1.17 -18.28
CA ALA A 77 -2.31 2.01 -19.18
C ALA A 77 -1.48 2.61 -20.33
N GLY A 78 -0.16 2.39 -20.37
CA GLY A 78 0.74 2.91 -21.39
C GLY A 78 1.32 4.30 -21.09
N GLY A 79 1.19 4.80 -19.86
CA GLY A 79 1.91 5.98 -19.41
C GLY A 79 3.37 5.69 -19.11
N ARG A 80 4.23 6.72 -19.19
CA ARG A 80 5.66 6.63 -18.83
C ARG A 80 5.89 7.36 -17.53
N LEU A 81 6.63 6.78 -16.60
CA LEU A 81 6.89 7.42 -15.30
C LEU A 81 8.14 8.29 -15.38
N THR A 82 8.05 9.51 -14.84
CA THR A 82 9.19 10.42 -14.69
C THR A 82 9.47 10.72 -13.22
N ASP A 83 10.76 10.86 -12.89
CA ASP A 83 11.19 11.11 -11.52
C ASP A 83 11.05 12.59 -11.12
N LYS A 84 11.14 13.51 -12.09
CA LYS A 84 10.98 14.95 -11.87
C LYS A 84 9.66 15.45 -12.44
N PRO A 85 8.97 16.39 -11.76
CA PRO A 85 7.78 17.04 -12.29
C PRO A 85 8.07 17.92 -13.51
N GLU A 86 9.30 18.43 -13.63
CA GLU A 86 9.76 19.28 -14.74
C GLU A 86 9.81 18.55 -16.08
N ASP A 87 10.09 17.24 -16.06
CA ASP A 87 10.19 16.38 -17.24
C ASP A 87 8.84 15.73 -17.62
N ALA A 88 7.78 16.05 -16.86
CA ALA A 88 6.47 15.43 -16.99
C ALA A 88 5.54 16.24 -17.89
N ASP A 89 4.74 15.55 -18.70
CA ASP A 89 3.59 16.14 -19.38
C ASP A 89 2.42 16.32 -18.40
N VAL A 90 2.34 15.45 -17.40
CA VAL A 90 1.27 15.43 -16.40
C VAL A 90 1.85 15.18 -15.01
N VAL A 91 1.48 16.01 -14.04
CA VAL A 91 1.68 15.70 -12.62
C VAL A 91 0.41 15.11 -12.05
N LEU A 92 0.51 13.89 -11.53
CA LEU A 92 -0.56 13.17 -10.87
C LEU A 92 -0.32 13.22 -9.37
N GLU A 93 -1.15 13.96 -8.65
CA GLU A 93 -1.11 13.98 -7.18
C GLU A 93 -2.01 12.91 -6.61
N LEU A 94 -1.40 12.04 -5.81
CA LEU A 94 -2.09 11.00 -5.07
C LEU A 94 -2.29 11.45 -3.62
N ARG A 95 -3.49 11.24 -3.10
CA ARG A 95 -3.84 11.51 -1.70
C ARG A 95 -4.53 10.32 -1.06
N ALA A 96 -4.21 10.07 0.20
CA ALA A 96 -4.88 9.07 1.03
C ALA A 96 -5.91 9.77 1.93
N GLY A 97 -7.20 9.46 1.74
CA GLY A 97 -8.29 9.96 2.59
C GLY A 97 -8.61 9.06 3.78
N GLY A 98 -8.03 7.86 3.81
CA GLY A 98 -8.18 6.87 4.88
C GLY A 98 -7.87 5.48 4.34
N VAL A 99 -6.79 4.86 4.85
CA VAL A 99 -6.34 3.53 4.46
C VAL A 99 -6.01 2.75 5.73
N GLY A 100 -6.71 1.65 5.97
CA GLY A 100 -6.48 0.83 7.16
C GLY A 100 -7.55 -0.23 7.38
N THR A 101 -7.55 -0.83 8.56
CA THR A 101 -8.50 -1.88 8.94
C THR A 101 -9.37 -1.49 10.13
N ALA A 102 -10.58 -2.05 10.17
CA ALA A 102 -11.47 -2.00 11.32
C ALA A 102 -11.94 -3.42 11.68
N SER A 103 -11.98 -3.74 12.97
CA SER A 103 -12.45 -5.04 13.47
C SER A 103 -13.67 -4.86 14.38
N SER A 104 -14.59 -5.81 14.33
CA SER A 104 -15.74 -5.90 15.23
C SER A 104 -15.97 -7.35 15.63
N SER A 105 -16.33 -7.58 16.89
CA SER A 105 -16.71 -8.89 17.40
C SER A 105 -18.06 -8.81 18.08
N SER A 106 -18.92 -9.79 17.81
CA SER A 106 -20.19 -9.96 18.48
C SER A 106 -20.33 -11.42 18.89
N PHE A 107 -20.78 -11.67 20.11
CA PHE A 107 -21.01 -13.02 20.58
C PHE A 107 -22.31 -13.12 21.36
N VAL A 108 -22.87 -14.33 21.39
CA VAL A 108 -23.99 -14.74 22.22
C VAL A 108 -23.45 -15.77 23.20
N GLY A 109 -23.56 -15.49 24.48
CA GLY A 109 -22.92 -16.30 25.51
C GLY A 109 -23.07 -15.73 26.91
N ILE A 110 -22.44 -16.41 27.87
CA ILE A 110 -22.30 -15.94 29.24
C ILE A 110 -20.98 -15.16 29.31
N PRO A 111 -21.00 -13.84 29.59
CA PRO A 111 -19.78 -13.06 29.74
C PRO A 111 -19.02 -13.53 31.00
N GLU A 112 -17.74 -13.15 31.12
CA GLU A 112 -16.98 -13.37 32.34
C GLU A 112 -17.64 -12.63 33.51
N ILE A 113 -17.91 -13.34 34.61
CA ILE A 113 -18.48 -12.77 35.84
C ILE A 113 -17.47 -12.99 36.97
N THR A 114 -16.98 -11.90 37.55
CA THR A 114 -16.14 -11.93 38.75
C THR A 114 -17.04 -11.97 39.99
N LEU A 115 -17.04 -13.10 40.70
CA LEU A 115 -17.76 -13.24 41.97
C LEU A 115 -16.87 -12.78 43.14
N PRO A 116 -17.47 -12.28 44.25
CA PRO A 116 -16.74 -12.00 45.48
C PRO A 116 -15.98 -13.25 45.98
N GLY A 117 -14.74 -13.08 46.43
CA GLY A 117 -13.89 -14.18 46.91
C GLY A 117 -12.92 -14.76 45.86
N MET A 118 -12.55 -14.00 44.82
CA MET A 118 -11.58 -14.40 43.79
C MET A 118 -11.99 -15.63 42.97
N VAL A 119 -13.30 -15.86 42.78
CA VAL A 119 -13.82 -16.90 41.89
C VAL A 119 -14.29 -16.24 40.60
N THR A 120 -13.67 -16.58 39.47
CA THR A 120 -14.11 -16.12 38.14
C THR A 120 -14.87 -17.23 37.43
N LEU A 121 -16.08 -16.92 36.97
CA LEU A 121 -16.81 -17.79 36.05
C LEU A 121 -16.29 -17.53 34.64
N PRO A 122 -15.74 -18.54 33.94
CA PRO A 122 -15.18 -18.35 32.62
C PRO A 122 -16.25 -17.96 31.60
N GLU A 123 -15.84 -17.17 30.62
CA GLU A 123 -16.71 -16.79 29.51
C GLU A 123 -17.12 -18.03 28.68
N VAL A 124 -18.42 -18.16 28.41
CA VAL A 124 -18.96 -19.21 27.53
C VAL A 124 -19.55 -18.58 26.29
N ARG A 125 -18.82 -18.61 25.18
CA ARG A 125 -19.29 -18.14 23.87
C ARG A 125 -20.00 -19.26 23.12
N LEU A 126 -21.33 -19.25 23.11
CA LEU A 126 -22.12 -20.23 22.36
C LEU A 126 -22.07 -19.96 20.87
N LEU A 127 -22.08 -18.69 20.48
CA LEU A 127 -21.92 -18.26 19.10
C LEU A 127 -21.10 -16.99 19.07
N GLU A 128 -20.07 -16.95 18.25
CA GLU A 128 -19.24 -15.77 18.08
C GLU A 128 -19.07 -15.47 16.59
N ARG A 129 -19.19 -14.19 16.25
CA ARG A 129 -18.90 -13.64 14.93
C ARG A 129 -17.82 -12.58 15.07
N LYS A 130 -16.67 -12.81 14.43
CA LYS A 130 -15.61 -11.81 14.28
C LYS A 130 -15.62 -11.30 12.84
N GLN A 131 -15.66 -10.00 12.67
CA GLN A 131 -15.60 -9.33 11.37
C GLN A 131 -14.39 -8.41 11.34
N GLN A 132 -13.68 -8.42 10.22
CA GLN A 132 -12.62 -7.48 9.92
C GLN A 132 -12.89 -6.87 8.55
N HIS A 133 -12.53 -5.61 8.40
CA HIS A 133 -12.73 -4.84 7.19
C HIS A 133 -11.46 -4.07 6.85
N GLY A 134 -11.05 -4.10 5.59
CA GLY A 134 -10.08 -3.14 5.06
C GLY A 134 -10.85 -2.02 4.36
N ILE A 135 -10.43 -0.76 4.56
CA ILE A 135 -11.04 0.39 3.92
C ILE A 135 -9.93 1.20 3.27
N ALA A 136 -10.12 1.58 2.00
CA ALA A 136 -9.20 2.44 1.28
C ALA A 136 -9.95 3.53 0.51
N LYS A 137 -9.78 4.77 0.97
CA LYS A 137 -10.22 5.98 0.29
C LYS A 137 -9.01 6.67 -0.34
N LEU A 138 -8.95 6.69 -1.66
CA LEU A 138 -7.87 7.33 -2.41
C LEU A 138 -8.43 8.48 -3.21
N GLY A 139 -7.65 9.53 -3.40
CA GLY A 139 -8.01 10.64 -4.28
C GLY A 139 -6.87 10.95 -5.23
N LEU A 140 -7.22 11.31 -6.46
CA LEU A 140 -6.26 11.65 -7.49
C LEU A 140 -6.70 12.95 -8.17
N VAL A 141 -5.71 13.78 -8.48
CA VAL A 141 -5.87 14.94 -9.36
C VAL A 141 -4.68 14.99 -10.31
N ALA A 142 -4.96 15.25 -11.58
CA ALA A 142 -3.95 15.42 -12.61
C ALA A 142 -3.95 16.88 -13.05
N TYR A 143 -2.78 17.47 -13.25
CA TYR A 143 -2.64 18.82 -13.78
C TYR A 143 -1.41 18.93 -14.69
N ASP A 144 -1.41 19.93 -15.58
CA ASP A 144 -0.25 20.25 -16.42
C ASP A 144 0.75 21.09 -15.58
N PRO A 145 2.00 20.64 -15.40
CA PRO A 145 2.99 21.38 -14.60
C PRO A 145 3.32 22.77 -15.16
N ARG A 146 3.11 23.02 -16.47
CA ARG A 146 3.44 24.30 -17.11
C ARG A 146 2.36 25.36 -16.91
N SER A 147 1.10 24.98 -17.11
CA SER A 147 -0.04 25.89 -16.98
C SER A 147 -0.67 25.87 -15.59
N SER A 148 -0.37 24.86 -14.77
CA SER A 148 -1.07 24.56 -13.51
C SER A 148 -2.59 24.36 -13.69
N GLU A 149 -3.02 24.00 -14.90
CA GLU A 149 -4.42 23.69 -15.19
C GLU A 149 -4.74 22.23 -14.92
N ILE A 150 -5.92 21.99 -14.36
CA ILE A 150 -6.39 20.65 -14.05
C ILE A 150 -6.75 19.88 -15.32
N LEU A 151 -6.24 18.66 -15.44
CA LEU A 151 -6.55 17.73 -16.51
C LEU A 151 -7.72 16.84 -16.09
N GLY A 152 -8.94 17.37 -16.29
CA GLY A 152 -10.20 16.71 -15.92
C GLY A 152 -10.72 17.13 -14.55
N GLN A 153 -11.62 16.32 -13.97
CA GLN A 153 -12.24 16.63 -12.67
C GLN A 153 -11.46 16.07 -11.48
N GLY A 154 -10.54 15.13 -11.72
CA GLY A 154 -9.98 14.29 -10.67
C GLY A 154 -11.08 13.54 -9.91
N GLY A 155 -10.82 13.17 -8.65
CA GLY A 155 -11.86 12.64 -7.78
C GLY A 155 -11.34 11.87 -6.58
N THR A 156 -12.23 11.05 -6.02
CA THR A 156 -11.89 10.07 -4.98
C THR A 156 -12.56 8.73 -5.24
N SER A 157 -11.84 7.64 -5.03
CA SER A 157 -12.38 6.29 -4.98
C SER A 157 -12.39 5.78 -3.54
N LEU A 158 -13.43 5.01 -3.19
CA LEU A 158 -13.56 4.33 -1.91
C LEU A 158 -13.84 2.85 -2.17
N ALA A 159 -13.11 1.97 -1.50
CA ALA A 159 -13.40 0.54 -1.51
C ALA A 159 -13.28 -0.04 -0.10
N LYS A 160 -13.96 -1.17 0.08
CA LYS A 160 -14.02 -1.92 1.34
C LYS A 160 -13.84 -3.39 1.04
N SER A 161 -12.90 -4.04 1.73
CA SER A 161 -12.73 -5.48 1.80
C SER A 161 -13.25 -5.98 3.15
N ASP A 162 -13.64 -7.24 3.20
CA ASP A 162 -14.17 -7.90 4.40
C ASP A 162 -13.67 -9.33 4.58
N ASP A 163 -13.56 -9.72 5.86
CA ASP A 163 -13.35 -11.07 6.34
C ASP A 163 -14.29 -11.32 7.54
N SER A 164 -15.05 -12.40 7.50
CA SER A 164 -16.02 -12.78 8.53
C SER A 164 -15.76 -14.21 8.99
N ASN A 165 -15.51 -14.36 10.29
CA ASN A 165 -15.25 -15.62 10.94
C ASN A 165 -16.40 -15.95 11.89
N TRP A 166 -17.03 -17.11 11.70
CA TRP A 166 -18.04 -17.64 12.61
C TRP A 166 -17.49 -18.79 13.44
N PHE A 167 -17.79 -18.75 14.74
CA PHE A 167 -17.51 -19.80 15.71
C PHE A 167 -18.83 -20.22 16.34
N VAL A 168 -19.12 -21.51 16.29
CA VAL A 168 -20.32 -22.10 16.88
C VAL A 168 -19.87 -23.07 17.96
N MET A 169 -20.19 -22.77 19.21
CA MET A 169 -19.79 -23.56 20.39
C MET A 169 -18.28 -23.86 20.43
N GLY A 170 -17.45 -22.88 20.10
CA GLY A 170 -15.98 -23.05 20.02
C GLY A 170 -15.49 -23.81 18.78
N MET A 171 -16.37 -24.36 17.94
CA MET A 171 -16.02 -24.93 16.65
C MET A 171 -15.95 -23.83 15.58
N GLY A 172 -14.82 -23.73 14.87
CA GLY A 172 -14.59 -22.70 13.85
C GLY A 172 -13.15 -22.17 13.87
N PRO A 173 -12.74 -21.34 12.89
CA PRO A 173 -13.61 -20.42 12.15
C PRO A 173 -14.18 -20.96 10.82
N VAL A 174 -15.48 -20.77 10.61
CA VAL A 174 -16.07 -20.79 9.25
C VAL A 174 -15.86 -19.40 8.64
N GLN A 175 -14.90 -19.32 7.71
CA GLN A 175 -14.50 -18.07 7.05
C GLN A 175 -15.35 -17.75 5.83
N ASN A 176 -15.74 -16.48 5.68
CA ASN A 176 -16.36 -15.95 4.48
C ASN A 176 -15.91 -14.50 4.24
N GLY A 177 -15.98 -14.02 3.00
CA GLY A 177 -15.65 -12.64 2.65
C GLY A 177 -14.67 -12.52 1.49
N SER A 178 -14.39 -11.27 1.11
CA SER A 178 -13.58 -10.89 -0.06
C SER A 178 -12.17 -11.52 -0.06
N ILE A 179 -11.53 -11.67 1.10
CA ILE A 179 -10.15 -12.19 1.20
C ILE A 179 -10.11 -13.68 0.95
N ARG A 180 -11.07 -14.44 1.49
CA ARG A 180 -11.19 -15.88 1.19
C ARG A 180 -11.37 -16.10 -0.31
N SER A 181 -12.21 -15.30 -0.97
CA SER A 181 -12.42 -15.42 -2.42
C SER A 181 -11.18 -15.08 -3.22
N GLU A 182 -10.45 -14.01 -2.85
CA GLU A 182 -9.23 -13.60 -3.54
C GLU A 182 -8.10 -14.63 -3.39
N VAL A 183 -7.87 -15.13 -2.17
CA VAL A 183 -6.88 -16.18 -1.91
C VAL A 183 -7.27 -17.44 -2.68
N ALA A 184 -8.53 -17.87 -2.61
CA ALA A 184 -8.98 -19.04 -3.35
C ALA A 184 -8.79 -18.88 -4.87
N SER A 185 -9.20 -17.75 -5.45
CA SER A 185 -9.06 -17.52 -6.90
C SER A 185 -7.60 -17.42 -7.35
N SER A 186 -6.71 -16.93 -6.48
CA SER A 186 -5.30 -16.73 -6.79
C SER A 186 -4.43 -17.97 -6.51
N THR A 187 -4.93 -18.92 -5.71
CA THR A 187 -4.18 -20.11 -5.29
C THR A 187 -4.77 -21.43 -5.77
N THR A 188 -5.91 -21.41 -6.49
CA THR A 188 -6.56 -22.63 -7.02
C THR A 188 -6.71 -22.58 -8.54
N GLY A 189 -6.83 -23.74 -9.19
CA GLY A 189 -7.03 -23.86 -10.64
C GLY A 189 -5.83 -23.42 -11.49
N TYR A 190 -6.08 -22.78 -12.64
CA TYR A 190 -5.03 -22.30 -13.55
C TYR A 190 -4.11 -21.25 -12.93
N ALA A 191 -4.56 -20.52 -11.90
CA ALA A 191 -3.75 -19.58 -11.13
C ALA A 191 -2.78 -20.29 -10.16
N ALA A 192 -3.12 -21.50 -9.71
CA ALA A 192 -2.24 -22.36 -8.89
C ALA A 192 -1.15 -23.06 -9.71
N THR A 193 -1.27 -23.02 -11.04
CA THR A 193 -0.25 -23.57 -11.92
C THR A 193 0.98 -22.68 -11.76
N VAL A 194 2.01 -23.22 -11.11
CA VAL A 194 3.31 -22.57 -10.91
C VAL A 194 3.83 -22.12 -12.28
N ARG A 195 3.57 -20.85 -12.63
CA ARG A 195 4.21 -20.22 -13.78
C ARG A 195 5.68 -20.18 -13.45
N ASN A 196 6.47 -20.96 -14.20
CA ASN A 196 7.93 -21.04 -14.23
C ASN A 196 8.61 -20.67 -12.90
N ARG A 197 9.25 -21.64 -12.23
CA ARG A 197 10.30 -21.31 -11.24
C ARG A 197 11.09 -20.14 -11.80
N LEU A 198 11.05 -19.01 -11.10
CA LEU A 198 11.86 -17.85 -11.48
C LEU A 198 13.26 -18.39 -11.77
N PRO A 199 13.83 -18.15 -12.96
CA PRO A 199 15.14 -18.69 -13.27
C PRO A 199 16.08 -18.29 -12.14
N VAL A 200 16.86 -19.24 -11.64
CA VAL A 200 17.81 -19.04 -10.54
C VAL A 200 18.91 -18.03 -10.91
N GLN A 201 18.85 -17.53 -12.15
CA GLN A 201 19.60 -16.40 -12.68
C GLN A 201 18.63 -15.37 -13.24
N VAL A 202 18.80 -14.12 -12.82
CA VAL A 202 18.05 -12.97 -13.34
C VAL A 202 18.57 -12.65 -14.74
N ALA A 203 17.81 -13.03 -15.77
CA ALA A 203 18.08 -12.63 -17.15
C ALA A 203 17.12 -11.51 -17.53
N PHE A 204 17.65 -10.31 -17.74
CA PHE A 204 16.92 -9.19 -18.32
C PHE A 204 17.05 -9.22 -19.84
N GLN A 205 15.96 -8.98 -20.56
CA GLN A 205 16.05 -8.62 -21.97
C GLN A 205 16.44 -7.15 -22.08
N PRO A 206 17.44 -6.78 -22.91
CA PRO A 206 17.73 -5.38 -23.16
C PRO A 206 16.49 -4.70 -23.78
N PRO A 207 16.22 -3.42 -23.45
CA PRO A 207 15.10 -2.69 -24.04
C PRO A 207 15.22 -2.69 -25.57
N PRO A 208 14.10 -2.81 -26.31
CA PRO A 208 14.09 -2.94 -27.77
C PRO A 208 14.65 -1.72 -28.52
N HIS A 209 14.91 -0.62 -27.81
CA HIS A 209 15.63 0.54 -28.33
C HIS A 209 16.65 0.98 -27.29
N SER A 210 17.89 1.23 -27.74
CA SER A 210 18.91 1.86 -26.92
C SER A 210 18.37 3.18 -26.39
N ILE A 211 18.29 3.33 -25.08
CA ILE A 211 18.03 4.62 -24.43
C ILE A 211 19.13 5.56 -24.97
N PRO A 212 18.80 6.64 -25.71
CA PRO A 212 19.82 7.61 -26.10
C PRO A 212 20.44 8.13 -24.81
N LYS A 213 21.74 7.88 -24.65
CA LYS A 213 22.53 8.39 -23.55
C LYS A 213 22.38 9.91 -23.58
N VAL A 214 21.89 10.50 -22.48
CA VAL A 214 21.86 11.96 -22.33
C VAL A 214 23.32 12.41 -22.15
N GLU A 215 24.04 12.52 -23.26
CA GLU A 215 25.35 13.15 -23.34
C GLU A 215 25.14 14.66 -23.24
N GLY A 216 25.24 15.19 -22.02
CA GLY A 216 25.12 16.62 -21.80
C GLY A 216 25.00 17.14 -20.37
N LEU A 217 25.19 16.33 -19.32
CA LEU A 217 25.21 16.84 -17.95
C LEU A 217 26.44 16.40 -17.16
N ALA A 218 27.61 16.60 -17.75
CA ALA A 218 28.87 16.75 -17.04
C ALA A 218 29.50 18.06 -17.50
N ALA A 219 28.89 19.19 -17.11
CA ALA A 219 29.63 20.44 -17.09
C ALA A 219 30.64 20.31 -15.94
N GLU A 220 31.90 20.11 -16.31
CA GLU A 220 33.05 20.26 -15.43
C GLU A 220 32.92 21.62 -14.72
N PRO A 221 33.02 21.69 -13.38
CA PRO A 221 32.98 22.98 -12.70
C PRO A 221 34.13 23.85 -13.21
N PRO A 222 33.91 25.14 -13.53
CA PRO A 222 34.99 26.01 -13.98
C PRO A 222 36.10 26.05 -12.92
N ALA A 223 37.34 25.92 -13.38
CA ALA A 223 38.53 25.98 -12.53
C ALA A 223 38.49 27.25 -11.64
N PRO A 224 38.92 27.16 -10.37
CA PRO A 224 38.96 28.33 -9.52
C PRO A 224 39.88 29.41 -10.13
N GLU A 225 39.35 30.63 -10.26
CA GLU A 225 40.12 31.80 -10.67
C GLU A 225 41.36 31.95 -9.76
N PRO A 226 42.54 32.29 -10.30
CA PRO A 226 43.72 32.50 -9.48
C PRO A 226 43.46 33.66 -8.50
N ALA A 227 43.73 33.38 -7.22
CA ALA A 227 43.60 34.36 -6.14
C ALA A 227 44.32 35.67 -6.51
N ALA A 228 43.56 36.77 -6.48
CA ALA A 228 44.12 38.10 -6.64
C ALA A 228 45.17 38.34 -5.54
N ASP A 229 46.38 38.66 -5.99
CA ASP A 229 47.52 39.03 -5.16
C ASP A 229 47.17 40.25 -4.31
N SER A 230 47.03 40.04 -2.99
CA SER A 230 46.64 41.08 -2.04
C SER A 230 47.82 41.92 -1.56
N SER A 231 48.84 42.15 -2.41
CA SER A 231 50.07 42.84 -2.02
C SER A 231 50.25 44.24 -2.62
N ASP A 232 49.18 44.94 -3.01
CA ASP A 232 49.30 46.36 -3.41
C ASP A 232 48.15 47.23 -2.88
N VAL A 233 48.06 47.31 -1.55
CA VAL A 233 47.31 48.38 -0.87
C VAL A 233 48.31 49.28 -0.16
N SER A 234 49.04 50.07 -0.94
CA SER A 234 49.77 51.24 -0.44
C SER A 234 48.91 52.50 -0.63
N PRO A 235 48.49 53.20 0.45
CA PRO A 235 47.68 54.41 0.33
C PRO A 235 48.39 55.57 -0.38
N VAL A 236 47.66 56.25 -1.27
CA VAL A 236 48.12 57.22 -2.29
C VAL A 236 48.65 58.57 -1.74
N TRP A 237 48.87 58.72 -0.42
CA TRP A 237 49.23 60.01 0.19
C TRP A 237 50.72 60.19 0.55
N TYR A 238 51.64 59.33 0.08
CA TYR A 238 53.08 59.43 0.37
C TYR A 238 53.97 59.77 -0.85
N ARG A 239 53.48 60.56 -1.81
CA ARG A 239 54.34 61.18 -2.84
C ARG A 239 54.04 62.67 -2.98
N GLN A 240 54.65 63.49 -2.13
CA GLN A 240 55.01 64.89 -2.42
C GLN A 240 55.82 65.52 -1.27
N LYS A 241 57.15 65.40 -1.34
CA LYS A 241 58.20 66.44 -1.19
C LYS A 241 59.56 65.78 -0.93
#